data_AF-A0A257WEQ3-F1
#
_entry.id   AF-A0A257WEQ3-F1
#
_cell.length_a   1.000
_cell.length_b   1.000
_cell.length_c   1.000
_cell.angle_alpha   90.00
_cell.angle_beta   90.00
_cell.angle_gamma   90.00
#
_symmetry.space_group_name_H-M   'P 1'
#
loop_
_entity.id
_entity.type
_entity.pdbx_description
1 polymer ?
#
loop_
_entity_poly.entity_id
_entity_poly.type
_entity_poly.pdbx_seq_one_letter_code
_entity_poly.pdbx_strand_id
1 'polypeptide(L)'
;MEISELKAGPVANTFRTVSFKPSKGNPTKLTPSTLAQFQTADGTYDVVTDPSAKAWLLLDLNKRNEVAASRLESQGFQLWAEPGREELDKATAFYDDLFTKAQAMFPQLSFQRVETQYFVFYTDMPAAQVGGYIANLDKMYDQLCALFGVPSGTNIWLGKCPVIAFLHTEAFQQFEATHMNNPMTQGVAGLNHQWSDGRVVITCARGDNPVFFAVILVHETAHGFLHRIRSNGRIPPWMNEGISEWVSAVVVPQSDHVANRMAEALPQIRTTGSLGGDFLDDEGMIQRWQYGVAATLTQLLVSTDANAYRGMITAIKEGYTWREALEQTYGISASDLATAYGRQIGIPGLRP
;
A
#
# COMPACT_ATOMS: atom_id res chain seq x y z
N MET A 1 14.56 -17.75 16.98
CA MET A 1 15.73 -18.58 16.60
C MET A 1 16.97 -17.88 17.11
N GLU A 2 17.94 -18.60 17.67
CA GLU A 2 19.20 -17.99 18.13
C GLU A 2 20.21 -17.96 16.98
N ILE A 3 20.78 -16.80 16.65
CA ILE A 3 21.79 -16.68 15.59
C ILE A 3 23.07 -17.39 16.05
N SER A 4 23.58 -18.32 15.25
CA SER A 4 24.85 -19.00 15.51
C SER A 4 26.03 -18.35 14.78
N GLU A 5 25.78 -17.78 13.60
CA GLU A 5 26.83 -17.19 12.75
C GLU A 5 26.23 -16.14 11.81
N LEU A 6 26.89 -14.98 11.70
CA LEU A 6 26.63 -13.98 10.66
C LEU A 6 27.84 -13.90 9.74
N LYS A 7 27.71 -14.39 8.50
CA LYS A 7 28.82 -14.36 7.55
C LYS A 7 28.89 -12.99 6.89
N ALA A 8 29.92 -12.22 7.25
CA ALA A 8 30.18 -10.90 6.69
C ALA A 8 30.28 -10.92 5.15
N GLY A 9 29.82 -9.84 4.53
CA GLY A 9 29.91 -9.60 3.11
C GLY A 9 31.24 -8.93 2.74
N PRO A 10 31.43 -8.63 1.44
CA PRO A 10 32.67 -8.06 0.93
C PRO A 10 32.87 -6.57 1.28
N VAL A 11 31.81 -5.89 1.72
CA VAL A 11 31.82 -4.47 2.07
C VAL A 11 31.50 -4.31 3.57
N ALA A 12 32.04 -3.27 4.21
CA ALA A 12 31.73 -2.96 5.60
C ALA A 12 30.22 -2.91 5.84
N ASN A 13 29.77 -3.45 6.98
CA ASN A 13 28.37 -3.51 7.39
C ASN A 13 27.44 -4.37 6.48
N THR A 14 28.00 -5.14 5.55
CA THR A 14 27.22 -6.11 4.75
C THR A 14 27.34 -7.54 5.27
N PHE A 15 26.36 -8.39 4.94
CA PHE A 15 26.37 -9.83 5.22
C PHE A 15 25.83 -10.64 4.03
N ARG A 16 26.20 -11.93 3.96
CA ARG A 16 25.76 -12.87 2.91
C ARG A 16 24.84 -13.97 3.41
N THR A 17 24.98 -14.39 4.65
CA THR A 17 24.23 -15.53 5.20
C THR A 17 24.10 -15.40 6.70
N VAL A 18 22.96 -15.82 7.24
CA VAL A 18 22.74 -15.96 8.68
C VAL A 18 22.42 -17.41 8.98
N SER A 19 23.22 -18.00 9.88
CA SER A 19 23.00 -19.34 10.40
C SER A 19 22.37 -19.23 11.78
N PHE A 20 21.47 -20.17 12.09
CA PHE A 20 20.81 -20.25 13.40
C PHE A 20 21.21 -21.55 14.10
N LYS A 21 21.24 -21.51 15.43
CA LYS A 21 21.39 -22.73 16.22
C LYS A 21 20.25 -23.69 15.87
N PRO A 22 20.56 -24.98 15.62
CA PRO A 22 19.54 -25.97 15.32
C PRO A 22 18.45 -25.99 16.40
N SER A 23 17.19 -25.89 15.97
CA SER A 23 16.03 -26.07 16.84
C SER A 23 14.95 -26.84 16.08
N LYS A 24 14.19 -27.69 16.79
CA LYS A 24 13.20 -28.57 16.17
C LYS A 24 12.16 -27.74 15.42
N GLY A 25 12.01 -28.01 14.12
CA GLY A 25 11.05 -27.33 13.25
C GLY A 25 11.51 -26.01 12.63
N ASN A 26 12.73 -25.55 12.92
CA ASN A 26 13.28 -24.31 12.34
C ASN A 26 14.43 -24.60 11.37
N PRO A 27 14.55 -23.81 10.29
CA PRO A 27 15.67 -23.91 9.37
C PRO A 27 16.98 -23.53 10.06
N THR A 28 18.05 -24.27 9.78
CA THR A 28 19.40 -24.01 10.31
C THR A 28 20.10 -22.85 9.58
N LYS A 29 19.61 -22.47 8.41
CA LYS A 29 20.07 -21.32 7.61
C LYS A 29 18.89 -20.64 6.93
N LEU A 30 18.90 -19.31 6.91
CA LEU A 30 17.98 -18.53 6.09
C LEU A 30 18.79 -17.71 5.09
N THR A 31 18.25 -17.60 3.88
CA THR A 31 18.79 -16.66 2.90
C THR A 31 18.36 -15.26 3.30
N PRO A 32 19.24 -14.24 3.24
CA PRO A 32 18.86 -12.88 3.62
C PRO A 32 17.65 -12.34 2.85
N SER A 33 17.43 -12.81 1.62
CA SER A 33 16.24 -12.50 0.81
C SER A 33 14.90 -12.93 1.42
N THR A 34 14.91 -13.81 2.42
CA THR A 34 13.70 -14.24 3.15
C THR A 34 13.54 -13.51 4.48
N LEU A 35 14.46 -12.62 4.82
CA LEU A 35 14.48 -11.91 6.10
C LEU A 35 14.05 -10.46 5.88
N ALA A 36 13.08 -10.01 6.67
CA ALA A 36 12.71 -8.59 6.73
C ALA A 36 13.52 -7.87 7.82
N GLN A 37 13.67 -8.50 8.99
CA GLN A 37 14.17 -7.87 10.18
C GLN A 37 14.82 -8.87 11.14
N PHE A 38 15.77 -8.39 11.94
CA PHE A 38 16.34 -9.06 13.09
C PHE A 38 15.95 -8.35 14.38
N GLN A 39 15.53 -9.10 15.37
CA GLN A 39 15.39 -8.60 16.74
C GLN A 39 16.43 -9.28 17.61
N THR A 40 17.18 -8.48 18.35
CA THR A 40 18.24 -8.91 19.27
C THR A 40 18.02 -8.27 20.64
N ALA A 41 18.84 -8.62 21.63
CA ALA A 41 18.82 -7.95 22.93
C ALA A 41 19.22 -6.47 22.82
N ASP A 42 20.07 -6.13 21.85
CA ASP A 42 20.64 -4.79 21.67
C ASP A 42 19.80 -3.89 20.77
N GLY A 43 18.78 -4.45 20.10
CA GLY A 43 17.87 -3.69 19.25
C GLY A 43 17.32 -4.47 18.07
N THR A 44 16.66 -3.71 17.19
CA THR A 44 15.99 -4.20 15.99
C THR A 44 16.72 -3.69 14.75
N TYR A 45 16.95 -4.57 13.77
CA TYR A 45 17.71 -4.27 12.56
C TYR A 45 16.92 -4.68 11.32
N ASP A 46 16.74 -3.76 10.38
CA ASP A 46 16.16 -4.09 9.08
C ASP A 46 17.19 -4.73 8.16
N VAL A 47 16.72 -5.69 7.35
CA VAL A 47 17.50 -6.32 6.29
C VAL A 47 17.14 -5.68 4.97
N VAL A 48 18.11 -4.97 4.38
CA VAL A 48 17.93 -4.29 3.09
C VAL A 48 18.96 -4.76 2.07
N THR A 49 18.58 -4.78 0.80
CA THR A 49 19.50 -5.03 -0.30
C THR A 49 20.41 -3.83 -0.51
N ASP A 50 21.67 -4.09 -0.83
CA ASP A 50 22.58 -3.12 -1.43
C ASP A 50 22.89 -3.60 -2.86
N PRO A 51 22.21 -3.02 -3.87
CA PRO A 51 22.42 -3.41 -5.26
C PRO A 51 23.85 -3.21 -5.72
N SER A 52 24.51 -2.15 -5.24
CA SER A 52 25.88 -1.79 -5.64
C SER A 52 26.89 -2.82 -5.15
N ALA A 53 26.75 -3.27 -3.90
CA ALA A 53 27.62 -4.27 -3.29
C ALA A 53 27.19 -5.72 -3.60
N LYS A 54 26.01 -5.93 -4.22
CA LYS A 54 25.36 -7.24 -4.38
C LYS A 54 25.32 -8.01 -3.05
N ALA A 55 24.96 -7.29 -1.99
CA ALA A 55 24.99 -7.77 -0.62
C ALA A 55 23.76 -7.29 0.16
N TRP A 56 23.71 -7.62 1.45
CA TRP A 56 22.63 -7.23 2.35
C TRP A 56 23.20 -6.40 3.50
N LEU A 57 22.51 -5.32 3.86
CA LEU A 57 22.87 -4.46 4.99
C LEU A 57 21.96 -4.76 6.19
N LEU A 58 22.53 -4.60 7.39
CA LEU A 58 21.77 -4.51 8.63
C LEU A 58 21.69 -3.04 9.06
N LEU A 59 20.49 -2.48 9.01
CA LEU A 59 20.25 -1.11 9.43
C LEU A 59 19.63 -1.11 10.82
N ASP A 60 20.31 -0.52 11.80
CA ASP A 60 19.75 -0.24 13.13
C ASP A 60 18.49 0.61 12.98
N LEU A 61 17.36 0.06 13.37
CA LEU A 61 16.05 0.67 13.16
C LEU A 61 15.92 2.00 13.91
N ASN A 62 16.50 2.12 15.10
CA ASN A 62 16.42 3.35 15.89
C ASN A 62 17.18 4.48 15.20
N LYS A 63 18.43 4.23 14.80
CA LYS A 63 19.24 5.21 14.07
C LYS A 63 18.62 5.57 12.72
N ARG A 64 18.08 4.56 12.03
CA ARG A 64 17.36 4.77 10.77
C ARG A 64 16.14 5.68 10.97
N ASN A 65 15.38 5.46 12.04
CA ASN A 65 14.21 6.28 12.38
C ASN A 65 14.60 7.71 12.77
N GLU A 66 15.68 7.93 13.50
CA GLU A 66 16.18 9.28 13.82
C GLU A 66 16.52 10.09 12.57
N VAL A 67 17.25 9.46 11.63
CA VAL A 67 17.61 10.08 10.34
C VAL A 67 16.36 10.33 9.49
N ALA A 68 15.45 9.36 9.41
CA ALA A 68 14.21 9.49 8.66
C ALA A 68 13.29 10.58 9.24
N ALA A 69 13.16 10.66 10.57
CA ALA A 69 12.37 11.70 11.24
C ALA A 69 12.88 13.10 10.88
N SER A 70 14.20 13.30 10.94
CA SER A 70 14.82 14.59 10.61
C SER A 70 14.57 14.99 9.14
N ARG A 71 14.64 14.01 8.22
CA ARG A 71 14.35 14.24 6.80
C ARG A 71 12.87 14.58 6.56
N LEU A 72 11.96 13.79 7.14
CA LEU A 72 10.52 14.00 7.00
C LEU A 72 10.09 15.35 7.58
N GLU A 73 10.60 15.72 8.75
CA GLU A 73 10.27 17.00 9.40
C GLU A 73 10.64 18.20 8.51
N SER A 74 11.80 18.14 7.84
CA SER A 74 12.21 19.18 6.89
C SER A 74 11.28 19.36 5.68
N GLN A 75 10.41 18.38 5.43
CA GLN A 75 9.43 18.34 4.35
C GLN A 75 7.99 18.52 4.83
N GLY A 76 7.77 18.75 6.13
CA GLY A 76 6.43 18.85 6.73
C GLY A 76 5.74 17.49 6.95
N PHE A 77 6.51 16.40 6.95
CA PHE A 77 6.04 15.05 7.21
C PHE A 77 6.57 14.53 8.57
N GLN A 78 6.06 13.40 9.03
CA GLN A 78 6.45 12.76 10.29
C GLN A 78 6.34 11.23 10.20
N LEU A 79 7.21 10.54 10.94
CA LEU A 79 7.03 9.12 11.23
C LEU A 79 5.78 8.93 12.09
N TRP A 80 5.10 7.82 11.89
CA TRP A 80 4.03 7.41 12.77
C TRP A 80 4.61 6.81 14.06
N ALA A 81 4.27 7.41 15.19
CA ALA A 81 4.49 6.80 16.49
C ALA A 81 3.47 5.68 16.74
N GLU A 82 3.77 4.82 17.72
CA GLU A 82 2.74 3.96 18.29
C GLU A 82 1.69 4.85 18.97
N PRO A 83 0.40 4.72 18.60
CA PRO A 83 -0.62 5.62 19.09
C PRO A 83 -0.88 5.40 20.57
N GLY A 84 -0.97 6.49 21.32
CA GLY A 84 -1.39 6.47 22.72
C GLY A 84 -2.86 6.11 22.87
N ARG A 85 -3.27 5.73 24.09
CA ARG A 85 -4.66 5.37 24.38
C ARG A 85 -5.65 6.49 24.02
N GLU A 86 -5.29 7.74 24.33
CA GLU A 86 -6.12 8.90 24.04
C GLU A 86 -6.34 9.11 22.53
N GLU A 87 -5.30 8.90 21.72
CA GLU A 87 -5.39 9.01 20.25
C GLU A 87 -6.30 7.93 19.67
N LEU A 88 -6.18 6.69 20.18
CA LEU A 88 -7.06 5.58 19.81
C LEU A 88 -8.53 5.87 20.18
N ASP A 89 -8.77 6.40 21.39
CA ASP A 89 -10.12 6.73 21.85
C ASP A 89 -10.73 7.88 21.01
N LYS A 90 -9.93 8.91 20.68
CA LYS A 90 -10.35 10.00 19.79
C LYS A 90 -10.68 9.53 18.38
N ALA A 91 -9.83 8.67 17.79
CA ALA A 91 -10.07 8.10 16.47
C ALA A 91 -11.34 7.24 16.46
N THR A 92 -11.51 6.37 17.46
CA THR A 92 -12.69 5.51 17.59
C THR A 92 -13.97 6.33 17.74
N ALA A 93 -13.98 7.35 18.60
CA ALA A 93 -15.14 8.23 18.76
C ALA A 93 -15.50 8.98 17.46
N PHE A 94 -14.49 9.40 16.69
CA PHE A 94 -14.70 10.01 15.38
C PHE A 94 -15.34 9.02 14.38
N TYR A 95 -14.91 7.75 14.38
CA TYR A 95 -15.49 6.74 13.50
C TYR A 95 -16.94 6.38 13.89
N ASP A 96 -17.22 6.23 15.19
CA ASP A 96 -18.57 5.96 15.69
C ASP A 96 -19.54 7.12 15.40
N ASP A 97 -19.07 8.36 15.45
CA ASP A 97 -19.85 9.53 15.02
C ASP A 97 -20.19 9.49 13.52
N LEU A 98 -19.25 9.08 12.65
CA LEU A 98 -19.53 8.89 11.22
C LEU A 98 -20.57 7.79 10.96
N PHE A 99 -20.51 6.67 11.67
CA PHE A 99 -21.51 5.61 11.55
C PHE A 99 -22.90 6.08 12.00
N THR A 100 -22.95 6.84 13.09
CA THR A 100 -24.18 7.44 13.61
C THR A 100 -24.78 8.42 12.61
N LYS A 101 -23.95 9.27 12.00
CA LYS A 101 -24.35 10.19 10.93
C LYS A 101 -24.90 9.47 9.70
N ALA A 102 -24.23 8.40 9.25
CA ALA A 102 -24.72 7.59 8.13
C ALA A 102 -26.11 6.99 8.41
N GLN A 103 -26.32 6.40 9.60
CA GLN A 103 -27.62 5.85 9.98
C GLN A 103 -28.71 6.91 10.12
N ALA A 104 -28.37 8.07 10.70
CA ALA A 104 -29.31 9.18 10.89
C ALA A 104 -29.73 9.82 9.56
N MET A 105 -28.82 9.88 8.59
CA MET A 105 -29.10 10.39 7.25
C MET A 105 -30.05 9.48 6.47
N PHE A 106 -29.97 8.16 6.69
CA PHE A 106 -30.78 7.18 5.97
C PHE A 106 -31.51 6.23 6.94
N PRO A 107 -32.50 6.72 7.71
CA PRO A 107 -33.20 5.94 8.73
C PRO A 107 -33.98 4.74 8.17
N GLN A 108 -34.30 4.76 6.88
CA GLN A 108 -34.95 3.67 6.16
C GLN A 108 -33.99 2.52 5.79
N LEU A 109 -32.68 2.78 5.77
CA LEU A 109 -31.67 1.77 5.48
C LEU A 109 -31.31 1.03 6.77
N SER A 110 -31.21 -0.29 6.66
CA SER A 110 -30.86 -1.16 7.79
C SER A 110 -29.35 -1.36 7.82
N PHE A 111 -28.62 -0.44 8.46
CA PHE A 111 -27.18 -0.61 8.60
C PHE A 111 -26.85 -1.75 9.58
N GLN A 112 -25.78 -2.46 9.25
CA GLN A 112 -25.14 -3.43 10.13
C GLN A 112 -23.66 -3.11 10.25
N ARG A 113 -23.11 -3.46 11.41
CA ARG A 113 -21.70 -3.33 11.74
C ARG A 113 -21.10 -4.72 11.85
N VAL A 114 -20.09 -5.00 11.04
CA VAL A 114 -19.33 -6.26 11.08
C VAL A 114 -17.87 -5.93 11.30
N GLU A 115 -17.23 -6.57 12.27
CA GLU A 115 -15.85 -6.28 12.61
C GLU A 115 -14.94 -7.48 12.35
N THR A 116 -13.72 -7.20 11.87
CA THR A 116 -12.61 -8.15 11.84
C THR A 116 -11.52 -7.71 12.82
N GLN A 117 -10.36 -8.35 12.75
CA GLN A 117 -9.18 -7.90 13.49
C GLN A 117 -8.79 -6.46 13.11
N TYR A 118 -8.89 -6.09 11.83
CA TYR A 118 -8.35 -4.84 11.31
C TYR A 118 -9.41 -3.85 10.84
N PHE A 119 -10.64 -4.30 10.57
CA PHE A 119 -11.68 -3.49 9.92
C PHE A 119 -12.97 -3.41 10.72
N VAL A 120 -13.68 -2.28 10.56
CA VAL A 120 -15.11 -2.14 10.89
C VAL A 120 -15.85 -1.86 9.60
N PHE A 121 -16.60 -2.85 9.11
CA PHE A 121 -17.41 -2.75 7.90
C PHE A 121 -18.84 -2.36 8.28
N TYR A 122 -19.24 -1.14 7.93
CA TYR A 122 -20.53 -0.54 8.23
C TYR A 122 -21.34 -0.38 6.95
N THR A 123 -22.48 -1.06 6.83
CA THR A 123 -23.17 -1.18 5.53
C THR A 123 -24.65 -1.44 5.66
N ASP A 124 -25.45 -1.01 4.67
CA ASP A 124 -26.86 -1.37 4.49
C ASP A 124 -27.07 -2.59 3.57
N MET A 125 -25.98 -3.22 3.10
CA MET A 125 -26.05 -4.42 2.27
C MET A 125 -26.67 -5.60 3.03
N PRO A 126 -27.35 -6.56 2.36
CA PRO A 126 -27.82 -7.79 2.99
C PRO A 126 -26.67 -8.60 3.59
N ALA A 127 -26.83 -9.11 4.82
CA ALA A 127 -25.78 -9.84 5.55
C ALA A 127 -25.15 -11.00 4.76
N ALA A 128 -25.95 -11.69 3.94
CA ALA A 128 -25.47 -12.79 3.10
C ALA A 128 -24.44 -12.37 2.03
N GLN A 129 -24.35 -11.09 1.69
CA GLN A 129 -23.39 -10.57 0.69
C GLN A 129 -22.07 -10.09 1.33
N VAL A 130 -22.06 -9.81 2.64
CA VAL A 130 -20.97 -9.07 3.30
C VAL A 130 -19.70 -9.93 3.47
N GLY A 131 -19.85 -11.22 3.78
CA GLY A 131 -18.73 -12.07 4.17
C GLY A 131 -17.59 -12.15 3.14
N GLY A 132 -17.92 -12.17 1.84
CA GLY A 132 -16.91 -12.22 0.77
C GLY A 132 -16.07 -10.93 0.67
N TYR A 133 -16.68 -9.77 0.91
CA TYR A 133 -15.99 -8.48 0.86
C TYR A 133 -15.04 -8.30 2.03
N ILE A 134 -15.46 -8.71 3.21
CA ILE A 134 -14.63 -8.68 4.41
C ILE A 134 -13.42 -9.60 4.26
N ALA A 135 -13.62 -10.81 3.72
CA ALA A 135 -12.50 -11.71 3.45
C ALA A 135 -11.48 -11.12 2.45
N ASN A 136 -11.93 -10.33 1.47
CA ASN A 136 -11.03 -9.62 0.56
C ASN A 136 -10.23 -8.51 1.26
N LEU A 137 -10.84 -7.77 2.20
CA LEU A 137 -10.15 -6.76 3.00
C LEU A 137 -9.05 -7.38 3.87
N ASP A 138 -9.36 -8.44 4.61
CA ASP A 138 -8.37 -9.14 5.44
C ASP A 138 -7.24 -9.73 4.57
N LYS A 139 -7.58 -10.34 3.43
CA LYS A 139 -6.59 -10.85 2.47
C LYS A 139 -5.71 -9.73 1.91
N MET A 140 -6.28 -8.58 1.56
CA MET A 140 -5.49 -7.40 1.14
C MET A 140 -4.51 -6.99 2.23
N TYR A 141 -4.98 -6.87 3.46
CA TYR A 141 -4.15 -6.46 4.60
C TYR A 141 -2.97 -7.43 4.79
N ASP A 142 -3.24 -8.73 4.77
CA ASP A 142 -2.20 -9.76 4.88
C ASP A 142 -1.19 -9.71 3.72
N GLN A 143 -1.66 -9.49 2.48
CA GLN A 143 -0.77 -9.36 1.32
C GLN A 143 0.15 -8.14 1.45
N LEU A 144 -0.38 -6.98 1.85
CA LEU A 144 0.42 -5.78 2.05
C LEU A 144 1.35 -5.92 3.25
N CYS A 145 0.91 -6.50 4.36
CA CYS A 145 1.77 -6.80 5.49
C CYS A 145 2.95 -7.69 5.08
N ALA A 146 2.68 -8.76 4.32
CA ALA A 146 3.73 -9.64 3.81
C ALA A 146 4.71 -8.90 2.88
N LEU A 147 4.18 -8.13 1.91
CA LEU A 147 5.00 -7.35 0.98
C LEU A 147 5.89 -6.35 1.71
N PHE A 148 5.35 -5.67 2.73
CA PHE A 148 6.06 -4.64 3.46
C PHE A 148 6.81 -5.11 4.70
N GLY A 149 6.81 -6.41 4.99
CA GLY A 149 7.49 -6.98 6.16
C GLY A 149 6.89 -6.54 7.49
N VAL A 150 5.61 -6.14 7.51
CA VAL A 150 4.86 -5.89 8.74
C VAL A 150 4.54 -7.25 9.37
N PRO A 151 4.87 -7.49 10.65
CA PRO A 151 4.58 -8.77 11.29
C PRO A 151 3.10 -9.12 11.24
N SER A 152 2.78 -10.39 11.01
CA SER A 152 1.40 -10.87 11.03
C SER A 152 0.76 -10.59 12.39
N GLY A 153 -0.47 -10.08 12.38
CA GLY A 153 -1.19 -9.67 13.58
C GLY A 153 -0.99 -8.21 13.97
N THR A 154 0.04 -7.53 13.45
CA THR A 154 0.29 -6.12 13.74
C THR A 154 -0.77 -5.24 13.09
N ASN A 155 -1.37 -4.38 13.90
CA ASN A 155 -2.38 -3.43 13.46
C ASN A 155 -1.76 -2.05 13.23
N ILE A 156 -1.76 -1.57 11.99
CA ILE A 156 -1.23 -0.24 11.63
C ILE A 156 -2.30 0.86 11.73
N TRP A 157 -3.57 0.50 11.86
CA TRP A 157 -4.66 1.47 11.93
C TRP A 157 -4.71 2.16 13.30
N LEU A 158 -5.31 3.36 13.35
CA LEU A 158 -5.67 3.97 14.62
C LEU A 158 -6.96 3.31 15.13
N GLY A 159 -6.82 2.17 15.82
CA GLY A 159 -7.96 1.33 16.18
C GLY A 159 -8.23 0.33 15.05
N LYS A 160 -9.36 0.45 14.35
CA LYS A 160 -9.64 -0.36 13.15
C LYS A 160 -9.93 0.57 11.99
N CYS A 161 -9.64 0.16 10.76
CA CYS A 161 -10.00 0.94 9.57
C CYS A 161 -11.52 0.87 9.35
N PRO A 162 -12.24 2.00 9.42
CA PRO A 162 -13.66 2.05 9.15
C PRO A 162 -13.90 2.04 7.63
N VAL A 163 -14.83 1.19 7.21
CA VAL A 163 -15.32 1.10 5.84
C VAL A 163 -16.82 1.30 5.87
N ILE A 164 -17.31 2.37 5.24
CA ILE A 164 -18.73 2.65 5.08
C ILE A 164 -19.14 2.30 3.65
N ALA A 165 -19.77 1.15 3.48
CA ALA A 165 -20.18 0.63 2.18
C ALA A 165 -21.69 0.79 2.01
N PHE A 166 -22.11 1.56 1.01
CA PHE A 166 -23.52 1.75 0.67
C PHE A 166 -23.92 0.78 -0.44
N LEU A 167 -25.10 0.17 -0.33
CA LEU A 167 -25.65 -0.68 -1.38
C LEU A 167 -25.90 0.14 -2.67
N HIS A 168 -26.36 1.38 -2.50
CA HIS A 168 -26.76 2.27 -3.59
C HIS A 168 -25.84 3.48 -3.70
N THR A 169 -25.49 3.84 -4.95
CA THR A 169 -24.59 4.95 -5.27
C THR A 169 -25.12 6.29 -4.77
N GLU A 170 -26.43 6.49 -4.78
CA GLU A 170 -27.07 7.74 -4.35
C GLU A 170 -26.82 8.02 -2.86
N ALA A 171 -26.90 7.00 -2.01
CA ALA A 171 -26.64 7.13 -0.58
C ALA A 171 -25.16 7.46 -0.30
N PHE A 172 -24.25 6.79 -1.01
CA PHE A 172 -22.82 7.12 -0.99
C PHE A 172 -22.57 8.58 -1.37
N GLN A 173 -23.10 9.05 -2.50
CA GLN A 173 -22.89 10.41 -2.98
C GLN A 173 -23.43 11.47 -2.02
N GLN A 174 -24.60 11.23 -1.42
CA GLN A 174 -25.19 12.12 -0.42
C GLN A 174 -24.39 12.17 0.88
N PHE A 175 -23.90 11.01 1.34
CA PHE A 175 -23.03 10.91 2.52
C PHE A 175 -21.71 11.66 2.30
N GLU A 176 -21.07 11.44 1.14
CA GLU A 176 -19.83 12.12 0.75
C GLU A 176 -19.99 13.64 0.73
N ALA A 177 -21.05 14.13 0.08
CA ALA A 177 -21.31 15.56 -0.03
C ALA A 177 -21.54 16.22 1.34
N THR A 178 -22.24 15.52 2.26
CA THR A 178 -22.71 16.12 3.51
C THR A 178 -21.74 15.94 4.68
N HIS A 179 -21.09 14.78 4.78
CA HIS A 179 -20.28 14.41 5.94
C HIS A 179 -18.79 14.33 5.65
N MET A 180 -18.41 14.08 4.39
CA MET A 180 -17.01 14.03 3.98
C MET A 180 -16.56 15.29 3.21
N ASN A 181 -17.46 16.25 3.02
CA ASN A 181 -17.23 17.50 2.30
C ASN A 181 -16.72 17.28 0.86
N ASN A 182 -17.21 16.24 0.19
CA ASN A 182 -16.88 15.91 -1.18
C ASN A 182 -18.15 15.87 -2.06
N PRO A 183 -18.59 17.01 -2.63
CA PRO A 183 -19.83 17.06 -3.41
C PRO A 183 -19.68 16.52 -4.84
N MET A 184 -18.45 16.28 -5.33
CA MET A 184 -18.16 15.95 -6.72
C MET A 184 -17.81 14.46 -6.88
N THR A 185 -18.74 13.58 -6.52
CA THR A 185 -18.57 12.11 -6.55
C THR A 185 -19.25 11.42 -7.74
N GLN A 186 -19.62 12.18 -8.78
CA GLN A 186 -20.21 11.60 -9.99
C GLN A 186 -19.19 10.70 -10.70
N GLY A 187 -19.57 9.44 -10.93
CA GLY A 187 -18.71 8.44 -11.57
C GLY A 187 -17.63 7.83 -10.67
N VAL A 188 -17.60 8.20 -9.38
CA VAL A 188 -16.68 7.63 -8.38
C VAL A 188 -17.38 6.49 -7.65
N ALA A 189 -16.73 5.33 -7.56
CA ALA A 189 -17.28 4.14 -6.91
C ALA A 189 -16.81 3.98 -5.45
N GLY A 190 -15.72 4.63 -5.08
CA GLY A 190 -15.20 4.64 -3.72
C GLY A 190 -14.17 5.73 -3.55
N LEU A 191 -13.92 6.07 -2.29
CA LEU A 191 -12.95 7.08 -1.88
C LEU A 191 -12.23 6.63 -0.62
N ASN A 192 -10.95 6.97 -0.58
CA ASN A 192 -10.11 6.91 0.59
C ASN A 192 -9.93 8.33 1.20
N HIS A 193 -10.34 8.49 2.45
CA HIS A 193 -10.17 9.73 3.20
C HIS A 193 -9.05 9.60 4.20
N GLN A 194 -8.12 10.55 4.19
CA GLN A 194 -6.91 10.53 5.02
C GLN A 194 -6.75 11.85 5.75
N TRP A 195 -6.28 11.79 7.00
CA TRP A 195 -5.93 12.97 7.78
C TRP A 195 -4.45 12.93 8.18
N SER A 196 -3.88 14.10 8.43
CA SER A 196 -2.48 14.27 8.82
C SER A 196 -2.12 13.62 10.16
N ASP A 197 -3.12 13.31 10.98
CA ASP A 197 -2.99 12.58 12.24
C ASP A 197 -3.02 11.05 12.07
N GLY A 198 -3.14 10.54 10.84
CA GLY A 198 -3.16 9.12 10.57
C GLY A 198 -4.56 8.49 10.66
N ARG A 199 -5.65 9.26 10.76
CA ARG A 199 -6.97 8.66 10.53
C ARG A 199 -7.14 8.30 9.06
N VAL A 200 -7.86 7.20 8.82
CA VAL A 200 -8.29 6.73 7.51
C VAL A 200 -9.79 6.39 7.59
N VAL A 201 -10.56 6.72 6.55
CA VAL A 201 -11.93 6.23 6.35
C VAL A 201 -12.12 5.85 4.90
N ILE A 202 -12.71 4.68 4.67
CA ILE A 202 -13.09 4.25 3.32
C ILE A 202 -14.60 4.43 3.18
N THR A 203 -15.03 5.01 2.07
CA THR A 203 -16.44 5.09 1.70
C THR A 203 -16.60 4.57 0.28
N CYS A 204 -17.63 3.76 0.04
CA CYS A 204 -17.82 3.16 -1.27
C CYS A 204 -19.27 2.81 -1.56
N ALA A 205 -19.60 2.75 -2.85
CA ALA A 205 -20.87 2.27 -3.36
C ALA A 205 -20.69 0.87 -3.97
N ARG A 206 -21.59 -0.05 -3.62
CA ARG A 206 -21.57 -1.43 -4.14
C ARG A 206 -21.92 -1.49 -5.63
N GLY A 207 -22.86 -0.65 -6.08
CA GLY A 207 -23.31 -0.64 -7.48
C GLY A 207 -23.87 -1.99 -7.92
N ASP A 208 -23.84 -2.27 -9.23
CA ASP A 208 -24.46 -3.48 -9.78
C ASP A 208 -23.49 -4.66 -9.94
N ASN A 209 -22.18 -4.38 -10.07
CA ASN A 209 -21.17 -5.40 -10.32
C ASN A 209 -20.45 -5.80 -9.01
N PRO A 210 -20.77 -6.96 -8.42
CA PRO A 210 -20.19 -7.38 -7.14
C PRO A 210 -18.69 -7.62 -7.21
N VAL A 211 -18.16 -8.06 -8.35
CA VAL A 211 -16.72 -8.31 -8.52
C VAL A 211 -15.97 -6.99 -8.61
N PHE A 212 -16.50 -6.04 -9.37
CA PHE A 212 -15.91 -4.70 -9.46
C PHE A 212 -15.94 -3.98 -8.10
N PHE A 213 -17.02 -4.12 -7.33
CA PHE A 213 -17.05 -3.58 -5.97
C PHE A 213 -15.95 -4.15 -5.07
N ALA A 214 -15.67 -5.45 -5.15
CA ALA A 214 -14.56 -6.04 -4.41
C ALA A 214 -13.20 -5.43 -4.81
N VAL A 215 -13.01 -5.13 -6.10
CA VAL A 215 -11.80 -4.43 -6.58
C VAL A 215 -11.71 -3.04 -5.98
N ILE A 216 -12.76 -2.23 -6.07
CA ILE A 216 -12.80 -0.86 -5.52
C ILE A 216 -12.54 -0.88 -4.02
N LEU A 217 -13.18 -1.79 -3.28
CA LEU A 217 -12.99 -1.90 -1.85
C LEU A 217 -11.52 -2.16 -1.48
N VAL A 218 -10.87 -3.09 -2.18
CA VAL A 218 -9.45 -3.41 -1.98
C VAL A 218 -8.55 -2.23 -2.39
N HIS A 219 -8.84 -1.60 -3.53
CA HIS A 219 -8.09 -0.47 -4.07
C HIS A 219 -8.11 0.72 -3.11
N GLU A 220 -9.28 1.20 -2.70
CA GLU A 220 -9.41 2.35 -1.81
C GLU A 220 -8.78 2.08 -0.44
N THR A 221 -8.90 0.84 0.06
CA THR A 221 -8.30 0.49 1.36
C THR A 221 -6.77 0.41 1.27
N ALA A 222 -6.20 0.01 0.13
CA ALA A 222 -4.76 -0.02 -0.08
C ALA A 222 -4.13 1.39 0.02
N HIS A 223 -4.80 2.44 -0.48
CA HIS A 223 -4.34 3.82 -0.24
C HIS A 223 -4.25 4.16 1.25
N GLY A 224 -5.23 3.72 2.03
CA GLY A 224 -5.22 3.88 3.48
C GLY A 224 -4.04 3.15 4.14
N PHE A 225 -3.72 1.95 3.66
CA PHE A 225 -2.59 1.18 4.17
C PHE A 225 -1.27 1.92 3.92
N LEU A 226 -1.10 2.45 2.70
CA LEU A 226 0.07 3.23 2.31
C LEU A 226 0.19 4.56 3.06
N HIS A 227 -0.93 5.16 3.44
CA HIS A 227 -0.95 6.31 4.34
C HIS A 227 -0.41 5.93 5.72
N ARG A 228 -0.80 4.76 6.24
CA ARG A 228 -0.45 4.32 7.60
C ARG A 228 0.87 3.61 7.76
N ILE A 229 1.44 3.10 6.68
CA ILE A 229 2.74 2.46 6.81
C ILE A 229 3.83 3.51 7.03
N ARG A 230 4.55 3.39 8.15
CA ARG A 230 5.77 4.13 8.51
C ARG A 230 5.64 5.65 8.75
N SER A 231 5.03 6.42 7.85
CA SER A 231 4.94 7.90 7.95
C SER A 231 3.77 8.48 7.14
N ASN A 232 3.53 9.79 7.21
CA ASN A 232 2.66 10.49 6.24
C ASN A 232 3.40 10.98 4.98
N GLY A 233 4.61 10.48 4.71
CA GLY A 233 5.36 10.82 3.49
C GLY A 233 4.55 10.46 2.23
N ARG A 234 4.52 11.37 1.25
CA ARG A 234 3.69 11.23 0.05
C ARG A 234 4.33 10.25 -0.95
N ILE A 235 3.54 9.27 -1.38
CA ILE A 235 3.89 8.38 -2.50
C ILE A 235 3.43 9.05 -3.80
N PRO A 236 4.25 9.07 -4.88
CA PRO A 236 3.83 9.69 -6.13
C PRO A 236 2.63 8.97 -6.73
N PRO A 237 1.75 9.67 -7.46
CA PRO A 237 0.47 9.11 -7.90
C PRO A 237 0.57 7.80 -8.68
N TRP A 238 1.50 7.64 -9.61
CA TRP A 238 1.63 6.39 -10.38
C TRP A 238 1.96 5.17 -9.51
N MET A 239 2.70 5.36 -8.42
CA MET A 239 3.02 4.28 -7.48
C MET A 239 1.85 3.99 -6.56
N ASN A 240 1.20 5.06 -6.06
CA ASN A 240 0.06 4.96 -5.16
C ASN A 240 -1.11 4.24 -5.84
N GLU A 241 -1.44 4.65 -7.08
CA GLU A 241 -2.44 3.95 -7.90
C GLU A 241 -1.96 2.56 -8.32
N GLY A 242 -0.69 2.44 -8.71
CA GLY A 242 -0.14 1.19 -9.22
C GLY A 242 -0.20 0.04 -8.23
N ILE A 243 0.14 0.29 -6.96
CA ILE A 243 0.06 -0.76 -5.93
C ILE A 243 -1.38 -1.07 -5.51
N SER A 244 -2.26 -0.06 -5.43
CA SER A 244 -3.69 -0.27 -5.13
C SER A 244 -4.36 -1.12 -6.19
N GLU A 245 -4.07 -0.85 -7.47
CA GLU A 245 -4.51 -1.68 -8.59
C GLU A 245 -3.91 -3.08 -8.56
N TRP A 246 -2.59 -3.19 -8.38
CA TRP A 246 -1.90 -4.47 -8.34
C TRP A 246 -2.44 -5.39 -7.24
N VAL A 247 -2.58 -4.88 -6.00
CA VAL A 247 -3.07 -5.71 -4.89
C VAL A 247 -4.53 -6.10 -5.09
N SER A 248 -5.35 -5.23 -5.69
CA SER A 248 -6.73 -5.59 -6.05
C SER A 248 -6.80 -6.77 -7.03
N ALA A 249 -5.92 -6.82 -8.03
CA ALA A 249 -5.85 -7.95 -8.96
C ALA A 249 -5.38 -9.25 -8.29
N VAL A 250 -4.46 -9.17 -7.33
CA VAL A 250 -3.98 -10.32 -6.55
C VAL A 250 -5.06 -10.86 -5.61
N VAL A 251 -5.80 -9.96 -4.95
CA VAL A 251 -6.80 -10.31 -3.94
C VAL A 251 -8.09 -10.81 -4.59
N VAL A 252 -8.49 -10.19 -5.72
CA VAL A 252 -9.74 -10.43 -6.45
C VAL A 252 -9.44 -11.05 -7.84
N PRO A 253 -8.91 -12.28 -7.90
CA PRO A 253 -8.39 -12.89 -9.13
C PRO A 253 -9.46 -13.17 -10.20
N GLN A 254 -10.74 -13.14 -9.84
CA GLN A 254 -11.86 -13.25 -10.76
C GLN A 254 -12.13 -11.98 -11.58
N SER A 255 -11.41 -10.89 -11.32
CA SER A 255 -11.55 -9.63 -12.03
C SER A 255 -10.49 -9.45 -13.11
N ASP A 256 -10.92 -9.21 -14.34
CA ASP A 256 -10.04 -8.84 -15.46
C ASP A 256 -9.73 -7.33 -15.51
N HIS A 257 -10.03 -6.58 -14.45
CA HIS A 257 -9.97 -5.12 -14.44
C HIS A 257 -8.62 -4.53 -14.87
N VAL A 258 -7.50 -5.04 -14.34
CA VAL A 258 -6.16 -4.58 -14.74
C VAL A 258 -5.86 -4.93 -16.21
N ALA A 259 -6.26 -6.12 -16.66
CA ALA A 259 -6.08 -6.53 -18.04
C ALA A 259 -6.89 -5.64 -19.00
N ASN A 260 -8.13 -5.31 -18.65
CA ASN A 260 -8.99 -4.40 -19.41
C ASN A 260 -8.40 -2.99 -19.46
N ARG A 261 -7.95 -2.45 -18.33
CA ARG A 261 -7.28 -1.13 -18.28
C ARG A 261 -5.99 -1.11 -19.10
N MET A 262 -5.21 -2.19 -19.09
CA MET A 262 -4.02 -2.28 -19.93
C MET A 262 -4.39 -2.36 -21.42
N ALA A 263 -5.46 -3.08 -21.77
CA ALA A 263 -5.97 -3.13 -23.15
C ALA A 263 -6.43 -1.74 -23.64
N GLU A 264 -6.97 -0.90 -22.76
CA GLU A 264 -7.29 0.51 -23.04
C GLU A 264 -6.02 1.37 -23.22
N ALA A 265 -4.97 1.12 -22.42
CA ALA A 265 -3.72 1.87 -22.45
C ALA A 265 -2.86 1.58 -23.69
N LEU A 266 -2.77 0.31 -24.08
CA LEU A 266 -1.83 -0.18 -25.10
C LEU A 266 -1.91 0.57 -26.44
N PRO A 267 -3.10 0.85 -27.02
CA PRO A 267 -3.18 1.63 -28.25
C PRO A 267 -2.51 3.00 -28.12
N GLN A 268 -2.73 3.70 -27.01
CA GLN A 268 -2.17 5.04 -26.80
C GLN A 268 -0.65 4.99 -26.69
N ILE A 269 -0.11 4.06 -25.89
CA ILE A 269 1.34 3.89 -25.72
C ILE A 269 2.01 3.53 -27.05
N ARG A 270 1.41 2.65 -27.85
CA ARG A 270 1.93 2.28 -29.17
C ARG A 270 1.96 3.46 -30.14
N THR A 271 0.95 4.34 -30.07
CA THR A 271 0.89 5.53 -30.93
C THR A 271 1.88 6.61 -30.49
N THR A 272 2.05 6.84 -29.19
CA THR A 272 2.88 7.95 -28.68
C THR A 272 4.34 7.56 -28.41
N GLY A 273 4.61 6.27 -28.20
CA GLY A 273 5.90 5.78 -27.72
C GLY A 273 6.30 6.38 -26.36
N SER A 274 5.32 6.71 -25.50
CA SER A 274 5.52 7.29 -24.17
C SER A 274 4.48 6.81 -23.17
N LEU A 275 4.82 6.82 -21.88
CA LEU A 275 3.89 6.60 -20.75
C LEU A 275 2.87 7.75 -20.60
N GLY A 276 3.12 8.88 -21.24
CA GLY A 276 2.20 10.01 -21.40
C GLY A 276 2.39 11.11 -20.38
N GLY A 277 2.68 12.33 -20.89
CA GLY A 277 2.63 13.56 -20.10
C GLY A 277 3.54 13.55 -18.87
N ASP A 278 2.90 13.63 -17.72
CA ASP A 278 3.42 13.75 -16.36
C ASP A 278 3.35 12.42 -15.57
N PHE A 279 3.25 11.27 -16.26
CA PHE A 279 3.03 9.97 -15.61
C PHE A 279 4.02 9.65 -14.49
N LEU A 280 5.32 9.89 -14.71
CA LEU A 280 6.37 9.68 -13.70
C LEU A 280 6.68 10.94 -12.87
N ASP A 281 5.85 11.98 -12.91
CA ASP A 281 6.09 13.18 -12.12
C ASP A 281 5.62 13.00 -10.67
N ASP A 282 6.28 13.71 -9.74
CA ASP A 282 6.00 13.63 -8.30
C ASP A 282 4.57 14.06 -7.96
N GLU A 283 4.01 14.96 -8.76
CA GLU A 283 2.65 15.50 -8.62
C GLU A 283 1.75 15.20 -9.83
N GLY A 284 2.18 14.31 -10.72
CA GLY A 284 1.49 14.02 -11.97
C GLY A 284 0.08 13.46 -11.75
N MET A 285 -0.87 13.81 -12.61
CA MET A 285 -2.23 13.29 -12.50
C MET A 285 -2.42 12.04 -13.36
N ILE A 286 -2.69 10.91 -12.72
CA ILE A 286 -2.96 9.65 -13.42
C ILE A 286 -4.24 9.79 -14.23
N GLN A 287 -4.10 9.77 -15.55
CA GLN A 287 -5.21 9.78 -16.47
C GLN A 287 -5.90 8.41 -16.46
N ARG A 288 -7.19 8.39 -16.80
CA ARG A 288 -8.01 7.17 -16.77
C ARG A 288 -7.37 5.97 -17.49
N TRP A 289 -6.68 6.20 -18.61
CA TRP A 289 -6.05 5.13 -19.39
C TRP A 289 -4.71 4.65 -18.78
N GLN A 290 -4.10 5.40 -17.87
CA GLN A 290 -2.79 5.11 -17.29
C GLN A 290 -2.84 4.15 -16.08
N TYR A 291 -4.01 3.88 -15.52
CA TYR A 291 -4.14 2.96 -14.38
C TYR A 291 -3.62 1.55 -14.69
N GLY A 292 -3.90 1.03 -15.90
CA GLY A 292 -3.37 -0.27 -16.34
C GLY A 292 -1.84 -0.29 -16.44
N VAL A 293 -1.25 0.87 -16.78
CA VAL A 293 0.21 1.07 -16.85
C VAL A 293 0.80 1.08 -15.45
N ALA A 294 0.21 1.85 -14.53
CA ALA A 294 0.63 1.93 -13.13
C ALA A 294 0.63 0.54 -12.46
N ALA A 295 -0.43 -0.24 -12.68
CA ALA A 295 -0.59 -1.59 -12.13
C ALA A 295 0.48 -2.56 -12.66
N THR A 296 0.70 -2.59 -13.97
CA THR A 296 1.64 -3.54 -14.59
C THR A 296 3.10 -3.10 -14.43
N LEU A 297 3.37 -1.80 -14.29
CA LEU A 297 4.68 -1.28 -13.86
C LEU A 297 5.00 -1.66 -12.42
N THR A 298 4.01 -1.60 -11.52
CA THR A 298 4.15 -2.13 -10.15
C THR A 298 4.42 -3.64 -10.18
N GLN A 299 3.68 -4.38 -11.00
CA GLN A 299 3.92 -5.82 -11.19
C GLN A 299 5.34 -6.11 -11.70
N LEU A 300 5.90 -5.31 -12.61
CA LEU A 300 7.29 -5.43 -13.06
C LEU A 300 8.26 -5.32 -11.88
N LEU A 301 8.14 -4.25 -11.09
CA LEU A 301 9.04 -3.99 -9.97
C LEU A 301 8.94 -5.11 -8.92
N VAL A 302 7.72 -5.44 -8.49
CA VAL A 302 7.48 -6.52 -7.49
C VAL A 302 7.99 -7.87 -7.98
N SER A 303 7.77 -8.22 -9.26
CA SER A 303 8.25 -9.50 -9.82
C SER A 303 9.75 -9.54 -10.07
N THR A 304 10.38 -8.37 -10.25
CA THR A 304 11.84 -8.26 -10.38
C THR A 304 12.51 -8.51 -9.03
N ASP A 305 12.09 -7.78 -7.99
CA ASP A 305 12.55 -8.00 -6.62
C ASP A 305 11.58 -7.35 -5.61
N ALA A 306 10.75 -8.17 -4.96
CA ALA A 306 9.79 -7.70 -3.96
C ALA A 306 10.45 -7.02 -2.75
N ASN A 307 11.67 -7.41 -2.36
CA ASN A 307 12.40 -6.75 -1.27
C ASN A 307 12.91 -5.37 -1.70
N ALA A 308 13.38 -5.23 -2.95
CA ALA A 308 13.73 -3.94 -3.51
C ALA A 308 12.48 -3.04 -3.62
N TYR A 309 11.32 -3.57 -4.02
CA TYR A 309 10.06 -2.82 -4.04
C TYR A 309 9.66 -2.33 -2.64
N ARG A 310 9.72 -3.22 -1.63
CA ARG A 310 9.53 -2.84 -0.22
C ARG A 310 10.48 -1.73 0.18
N GLY A 311 11.78 -1.88 -0.13
CA GLY A 311 12.80 -0.90 0.17
C GLY A 311 12.51 0.47 -0.47
N MET A 312 12.06 0.47 -1.72
CA MET A 312 11.69 1.67 -2.48
C MET A 312 10.55 2.43 -1.81
N ILE A 313 9.44 1.76 -1.51
CA ILE A 313 8.31 2.40 -0.80
C ILE A 313 8.76 2.87 0.59
N THR A 314 9.52 2.05 1.32
CA THR A 314 10.01 2.41 2.65
C THR A 314 10.86 3.69 2.59
N ALA A 315 11.78 3.80 1.62
CA ALA A 315 12.61 4.98 1.43
C ALA A 315 11.78 6.23 1.11
N ILE A 316 10.75 6.12 0.27
CA ILE A 316 9.80 7.23 0.03
C ILE A 316 9.12 7.65 1.33
N LYS A 317 8.65 6.67 2.12
CA LYS A 317 8.08 6.92 3.45
C LYS A 317 9.13 7.39 4.48
N GLU A 318 10.41 7.46 4.14
CA GLU A 318 11.47 8.07 4.94
C GLU A 318 11.89 9.45 4.43
N GLY A 319 11.18 9.99 3.43
CA GLY A 319 11.40 11.31 2.87
C GLY A 319 12.41 11.35 1.72
N TYR A 320 12.81 10.21 1.15
CA TYR A 320 13.52 10.22 -0.14
C TYR A 320 12.55 10.51 -1.27
N THR A 321 13.01 11.15 -2.34
CA THR A 321 12.25 11.19 -3.59
C THR A 321 12.13 9.77 -4.17
N TRP A 322 11.09 9.51 -4.96
CA TRP A 322 10.93 8.16 -5.55
C TRP A 322 12.07 7.80 -6.52
N ARG A 323 12.72 8.79 -7.14
CA ARG A 323 13.88 8.58 -8.02
C ARG A 323 15.11 8.15 -7.24
N GLU A 324 15.41 8.82 -6.12
CA GLU A 324 16.48 8.40 -5.21
C GLU A 324 16.18 7.01 -4.64
N ALA A 325 14.93 6.75 -4.24
CA ALA A 325 14.51 5.46 -3.74
C ALA A 325 14.68 4.34 -4.79
N LEU A 326 14.32 4.59 -6.05
CA LEU A 326 14.50 3.67 -7.17
C LEU A 326 15.99 3.36 -7.40
N GLU A 327 16.83 4.39 -7.42
CA GLU A 327 18.27 4.23 -7.61
C GLU A 327 18.90 3.45 -6.45
N GLN A 328 18.54 3.75 -5.21
CA GLN A 328 19.07 3.05 -4.03
C GLN A 328 18.68 1.57 -3.99
N THR A 329 17.48 1.22 -4.46
CA THR A 329 16.91 -0.12 -4.26
C THR A 329 17.01 -1.03 -5.47
N TYR A 330 16.93 -0.47 -6.68
CA TYR A 330 17.07 -1.21 -7.94
C TYR A 330 18.36 -0.88 -8.69
N GLY A 331 19.06 0.22 -8.36
CA GLY A 331 20.26 0.64 -9.09
C GLY A 331 19.96 1.14 -10.50
N ILE A 332 18.75 1.65 -10.76
CA ILE A 332 18.30 2.09 -12.08
C ILE A 332 17.71 3.51 -12.03
N SER A 333 17.79 4.23 -13.15
CA SER A 333 17.13 5.52 -13.31
C SER A 333 15.65 5.38 -13.73
N ALA A 334 14.91 6.48 -13.72
CA ALA A 334 13.55 6.54 -14.28
C ALA A 334 13.50 6.15 -15.77
N SER A 335 14.53 6.53 -16.55
CA SER A 335 14.61 6.20 -17.98
C SER A 335 14.90 4.71 -18.20
N ASP A 336 15.72 4.11 -17.34
CA ASP A 336 15.97 2.67 -17.35
C ASP A 336 14.70 1.88 -16.99
N LEU A 337 13.91 2.36 -16.02
CA LEU A 337 12.62 1.79 -15.67
C LEU A 337 11.65 1.81 -16.86
N ALA A 338 11.47 2.97 -17.51
CA ALA A 338 10.63 3.09 -18.70
C ALA A 338 11.11 2.17 -19.84
N THR A 339 12.43 2.04 -20.02
CA THR A 339 13.04 1.13 -21.00
C THR A 339 12.76 -0.33 -20.69
N ALA A 340 12.96 -0.75 -19.44
CA ALA A 340 12.70 -2.12 -18.99
C ALA A 340 11.23 -2.50 -19.15
N TYR A 341 10.33 -1.60 -18.73
CA TYR A 341 8.91 -1.78 -18.88
C TYR A 341 8.46 -1.80 -20.35
N GLY A 342 8.99 -0.91 -21.19
CA GLY A 342 8.77 -0.93 -22.63
C GLY A 342 9.12 -2.27 -23.27
N ARG A 343 10.24 -2.89 -22.88
CA ARG A 343 10.60 -4.24 -23.34
C ARG A 343 9.59 -5.29 -22.90
N GLN A 344 9.13 -5.24 -21.64
CA GLN A 344 8.14 -6.20 -21.11
C GLN A 344 6.82 -6.16 -21.89
N ILE A 345 6.36 -4.98 -22.29
CA ILE A 345 5.09 -4.81 -23.02
C ILE A 345 5.24 -4.85 -24.55
N GLY A 346 6.45 -5.14 -25.06
CA GLY A 346 6.73 -5.25 -26.50
C GLY A 346 6.82 -3.91 -27.24
N ILE A 347 7.15 -2.83 -26.53
CA ILE A 347 7.32 -1.47 -27.06
C ILE A 347 8.72 -0.97 -26.67
N PRO A 348 9.79 -1.46 -27.34
CA PRO A 348 11.15 -1.01 -27.05
C PRO A 348 11.32 0.48 -27.37
N GLY A 349 12.12 1.19 -26.55
CA GLY A 349 12.32 2.64 -26.71
C GLY A 349 11.20 3.49 -26.11
N LEU A 350 10.33 2.90 -25.28
CA LEU A 350 9.32 3.61 -24.53
C LEU A 350 9.94 4.74 -23.69
N ARG A 351 9.44 5.95 -23.89
CA ARG A 351 9.87 7.13 -23.13
C ARG A 351 9.04 7.28 -21.86
N PRO A 352 9.63 7.86 -20.80
CA PRO A 352 8.89 8.21 -19.60
C PRO A 352 7.71 9.15 -19.89
#